data_AF-A0A7R9RF91-F1
#
_entry.id   AF-A0A7R9RF91-F1
#
_cell.length_a   1.000
_cell.length_b   1.000
_cell.length_c   1.000
_cell.angle_alpha   90.00
_cell.angle_beta   90.00
_cell.angle_gamma   90.00
#
_symmetry.space_group_name_H-M   'P 1'
#
loop_
_entity.id
_entity.type
_entity.pdbx_description
1 polymer ?
#
loop_
_entity_poly.entity_id
_entity_poly.type
_entity_poly.pdbx_seq_one_letter_code
_entity_poly.pdbx_strand_id
1 'polypeptide(L)'
;ELGRVHKLQSNLLCSFQLSSPASQLLTLCNISDYSRILFATWWIFITILTAFYTANLTAFLTLRSYTIPINTLKDMERYPEYRLVLLKGGFMEFLIKSEQVLLPKNVKKKMVLLSDKRDAMDLVKKGKYVFLHTKQTLQRLVLEDYQ
;
A
#
# COMPACT_ATOMS: atom_id res chain seq x y z
N GLU A 1 10.04 -15.06 1.68
CA GLU A 1 9.26 -15.68 0.58
C GLU A 1 9.64 -15.15 -0.82
N LEU A 2 9.59 -13.84 -1.10
CA LEU A 2 9.98 -13.27 -2.41
C LEU A 2 11.43 -13.60 -2.86
N GLY A 3 12.38 -13.61 -1.93
CA GLY A 3 13.78 -13.95 -2.22
C GLY A 3 14.01 -15.42 -2.60
N ARG A 4 13.08 -16.32 -2.23
CA ARG A 4 13.17 -17.75 -2.57
C ARG A 4 12.71 -17.98 -4.03
N VAL A 5 11.72 -17.21 -4.49
CA VAL A 5 11.21 -17.25 -5.87
C VAL A 5 12.24 -16.72 -6.87
N HIS A 6 12.92 -15.61 -6.56
CA HIS A 6 13.97 -15.07 -7.44
C HIS A 6 15.19 -16.01 -7.53
N LYS A 7 15.50 -16.72 -6.42
CA LYS A 7 16.61 -17.69 -6.36
C LYS A 7 16.26 -19.01 -7.07
N LEU A 8 15.00 -19.43 -7.03
CA LEU A 8 14.47 -20.54 -7.84
C LEU A 8 14.47 -20.21 -9.33
N GLN A 9 14.05 -19.01 -9.72
CA GLN A 9 14.12 -18.52 -11.11
C GLN A 9 15.57 -18.45 -11.62
N SER A 10 16.50 -17.94 -10.82
CA SER A 10 17.93 -17.87 -11.15
C SER A 10 18.58 -19.24 -11.31
N ASN A 11 18.27 -20.20 -10.43
CA ASN A 11 18.83 -21.55 -10.50
C ASN A 11 18.24 -22.35 -11.67
N LEU A 12 16.95 -22.17 -11.99
CA LEU A 12 16.31 -22.75 -13.16
C LEU A 12 16.89 -22.18 -14.46
N LEU A 13 17.10 -20.86 -14.54
CA LEU A 13 17.77 -20.21 -15.67
C LEU A 13 19.21 -20.71 -15.85
N CYS A 14 19.99 -20.85 -14.78
CA CYS A 14 21.35 -21.41 -14.85
C CYS A 14 21.37 -22.87 -15.34
N SER A 15 20.44 -23.71 -14.90
CA SER A 15 20.34 -25.09 -15.40
C SER A 15 19.91 -25.17 -16.87
N PHE A 16 19.08 -24.23 -17.35
CA PHE A 16 18.68 -24.14 -18.76
C PHE A 16 19.74 -23.49 -19.65
N GLN A 17 20.58 -22.60 -19.12
CA GLN A 17 21.72 -22.03 -19.84
C GLN A 17 22.86 -23.03 -20.00
N LEU A 18 23.04 -23.97 -19.06
CA LEU A 18 23.98 -25.09 -19.23
C LEU A 18 23.52 -26.10 -20.29
N SER A 19 22.22 -26.15 -20.59
CA SER A 19 21.67 -26.94 -21.70
C SER A 19 21.35 -26.08 -22.92
N SER A 20 21.81 -24.82 -22.98
CA SER A 20 21.56 -23.97 -24.14
C SER A 20 22.22 -24.63 -25.33
N PRO A 21 21.44 -25.20 -26.24
CA PRO A 21 22.05 -25.96 -27.29
C PRO A 21 22.50 -24.95 -28.37
N ALA A 22 22.37 -23.63 -28.16
CA ALA A 22 22.82 -22.58 -29.08
C ALA A 22 24.33 -22.59 -29.36
N SER A 23 25.18 -23.09 -28.47
CA SER A 23 26.62 -23.29 -28.74
C SER A 23 26.94 -24.70 -29.29
N GLN A 24 25.97 -25.63 -29.26
CA GLN A 24 26.11 -27.01 -29.76
C GLN A 24 25.26 -27.32 -31.02
N LEU A 25 24.30 -26.46 -31.40
CA LEU A 25 23.35 -26.65 -32.52
C LEU A 25 23.89 -26.21 -33.87
N LEU A 26 25.06 -25.59 -33.91
CA LEU A 26 25.63 -25.08 -35.15
C LEU A 26 26.47 -26.11 -35.89
N THR A 27 26.72 -27.29 -35.32
CA THR A 27 27.66 -28.27 -35.89
C THR A 27 27.05 -29.54 -36.49
N LEU A 28 25.75 -29.84 -36.33
CA LEU A 28 25.15 -31.00 -36.99
C LEU A 28 23.81 -30.66 -37.64
N CYS A 29 23.87 -30.54 -38.97
CA CYS A 29 22.76 -30.63 -39.90
C CYS A 29 21.74 -29.48 -39.80
N ASN A 30 21.72 -28.62 -40.83
CA ASN A 30 20.64 -27.71 -41.24
C ASN A 30 19.26 -27.90 -40.56
N ILE A 31 19.15 -27.56 -39.28
CA ILE A 31 17.89 -27.47 -38.57
C ILE A 31 17.16 -26.28 -39.19
N SER A 32 16.16 -26.62 -40.01
CA SER A 32 15.36 -25.75 -40.85
C SER A 32 14.94 -24.47 -40.15
N ASP A 33 14.99 -23.33 -40.85
CA ASP A 33 14.77 -21.99 -40.30
C ASP A 33 13.48 -21.86 -39.47
N TYR A 34 12.46 -22.64 -39.82
CA TYR A 34 11.19 -22.76 -39.12
C TYR A 34 11.31 -23.20 -37.66
N SER A 35 12.20 -24.13 -37.34
CA SER A 35 12.37 -24.66 -35.98
C SER A 35 12.97 -23.64 -35.00
N ARG A 36 13.86 -22.76 -35.50
CA ARG A 36 14.44 -21.65 -34.74
C ARG A 36 13.39 -20.60 -34.42
N ILE A 37 12.54 -20.29 -35.40
CA ILE A 37 11.42 -19.36 -35.24
C ILE A 37 10.42 -19.93 -34.24
N LEU A 38 10.06 -21.21 -34.34
CA LEU A 38 9.15 -21.87 -33.39
C LEU A 38 9.71 -21.87 -31.95
N PHE A 39 11.00 -22.12 -31.77
CA PHE A 39 11.63 -22.08 -30.45
C PHE A 39 11.68 -20.65 -29.88
N ALA A 40 11.97 -19.64 -30.71
CA ALA A 40 11.95 -18.24 -30.30
C ALA A 40 10.53 -17.77 -29.92
N THR A 41 9.52 -18.12 -30.71
CA THR A 41 8.11 -17.81 -30.41
C THR A 41 7.65 -18.50 -29.12
N TRP A 42 8.05 -19.75 -28.91
CA TRP A 42 7.77 -20.47 -27.68
C TRP A 42 8.41 -19.79 -26.46
N TRP A 43 9.68 -19.39 -26.56
CA TRP A 43 10.37 -18.67 -25.48
C TRP A 43 9.74 -17.31 -25.17
N ILE A 44 9.32 -16.58 -26.20
CA ILE A 44 8.61 -15.30 -26.04
C ILE A 44 7.27 -15.54 -25.35
N PHE A 45 6.52 -16.59 -25.72
CA PHE A 45 5.26 -16.95 -25.09
C PHE A 45 5.41 -17.23 -23.60
N ILE A 46 6.40 -18.05 -23.20
CA ILE A 46 6.69 -18.33 -21.78
C ILE A 46 7.09 -17.07 -21.01
N THR A 47 7.88 -16.19 -21.64
CA THR A 47 8.30 -14.92 -21.04
C THR A 47 7.13 -13.98 -20.80
N ILE A 48 6.22 -13.86 -21.77
CA ILE A 48 5.01 -13.03 -21.66
C ILE A 48 4.06 -13.57 -20.58
N LEU A 49 3.84 -14.89 -20.53
CA LEU A 49 3.02 -15.51 -19.47
C LEU A 49 3.61 -15.27 -18.08
N THR A 50 4.93 -15.43 -17.94
CA THR A 50 5.63 -15.19 -16.67
C THR A 50 5.55 -13.70 -16.29
N ALA A 51 5.66 -12.79 -17.25
CA ALA A 51 5.50 -11.36 -17.03
C ALA A 51 4.07 -10.98 -16.59
N PHE A 52 3.03 -11.54 -17.21
CA PHE A 52 1.64 -11.30 -16.79
C PHE A 52 1.31 -11.94 -15.43
N TYR A 53 1.83 -13.13 -15.16
CA TYR A 53 1.75 -13.75 -13.83
C TYR A 53 2.44 -12.88 -12.77
N THR A 54 3.60 -12.29 -13.12
CA THR A 54 4.32 -11.33 -12.28
C THR A 54 3.55 -10.00 -12.15
N ALA A 55 2.89 -9.52 -13.20
CA ALA A 55 2.13 -8.26 -13.20
C ALA A 55 0.86 -8.36 -12.35
N ASN A 56 0.12 -9.47 -12.43
CA ASN A 56 -1.06 -9.69 -11.60
C ASN A 56 -0.68 -9.85 -10.11
N LEU A 57 0.43 -10.52 -9.82
CA LEU A 57 1.01 -10.59 -8.47
C LEU A 57 1.50 -9.21 -8.00
N THR A 58 2.20 -8.48 -8.87
CA THR A 58 2.69 -7.13 -8.57
C THR A 58 1.53 -6.18 -8.34
N ALA A 59 0.43 -6.29 -9.09
CA ALA A 59 -0.78 -5.50 -8.86
C ALA A 59 -1.34 -5.76 -7.46
N PHE A 60 -1.33 -7.00 -6.97
CA PHE A 60 -1.69 -7.29 -5.59
C PHE A 60 -0.68 -6.71 -4.57
N LEU A 61 0.62 -6.80 -4.87
CA LEU A 61 1.68 -6.29 -3.98
C LEU A 61 1.76 -4.75 -3.95
N THR A 62 1.41 -4.08 -5.05
CA THR A 62 1.36 -2.62 -5.15
C THR A 62 0.01 -2.06 -4.72
N LEU A 63 -1.07 -2.87 -4.78
CA LEU A 63 -2.35 -2.57 -4.16
C LEU A 63 -2.27 -2.76 -2.63
N ARG A 64 -1.32 -2.05 -2.01
CA ARG A 64 -1.26 -1.87 -0.57
C ARG A 64 -2.31 -0.84 -0.18
N SER A 65 -3.55 -1.28 -0.06
CA SER A 65 -4.63 -0.41 0.41
C SER A 65 -4.44 -0.12 1.90
N TYR A 66 -3.90 1.05 2.21
CA TYR A 66 -3.91 1.60 3.56
C TYR A 66 -5.19 2.44 3.71
N THR A 67 -6.32 1.77 3.89
CA THR A 67 -7.56 2.43 4.26
C THR A 67 -7.64 2.47 5.77
N ILE A 68 -7.67 3.68 6.31
CA ILE A 68 -7.97 3.87 7.73
C ILE A 68 -9.44 3.45 7.88
N PRO A 69 -9.78 2.46 8.73
CA PRO A 69 -11.11 1.81 8.72
C PRO A 69 -12.26 2.70 9.25
N ILE A 70 -11.99 3.97 9.53
CA ILE A 70 -12.89 4.95 10.13
C ILE A 70 -13.29 5.99 9.09
N ASN A 71 -14.48 5.82 8.51
CA ASN A 71 -15.06 6.81 7.59
C ASN A 71 -15.94 7.84 8.31
N THR A 72 -16.57 7.46 9.44
CA THR A 72 -17.51 8.32 10.17
C THR A 72 -17.16 8.40 11.66
N LEU A 73 -17.55 9.50 12.31
CA LEU A 73 -17.43 9.67 13.78
C LEU A 73 -18.17 8.58 14.58
N LYS A 74 -19.24 8.00 14.01
CA LYS A 74 -19.98 6.89 14.60
C LYS A 74 -19.19 5.56 14.56
N ASP A 75 -18.35 5.37 13.55
CA ASP A 75 -17.55 4.15 13.40
C ASP A 75 -16.42 4.07 14.43
N MET A 76 -16.07 5.20 15.06
CA MET A 76 -15.13 5.27 16.18
C MET A 76 -15.61 4.48 17.41
N GLU A 77 -16.91 4.20 17.52
CA GLU A 77 -17.43 3.32 18.57
C GLU A 77 -17.07 1.85 18.33
N ARG A 78 -17.00 1.43 17.06
CA ARG A 78 -16.61 0.06 16.68
C ARG A 78 -15.11 -0.18 16.85
N TYR A 79 -14.30 0.87 16.74
CA TYR A 79 -12.84 0.80 16.85
C TYR A 79 -12.31 1.60 18.06
N PRO A 80 -12.44 1.04 19.29
CA PRO A 80 -12.07 1.74 20.53
C PRO A 80 -10.56 1.99 20.70
N GLU A 81 -9.73 1.44 19.81
CA GLU A 81 -8.28 1.64 19.74
C GLU A 81 -7.91 3.08 19.36
N TYR A 82 -8.74 3.71 18.53
CA TYR A 82 -8.50 5.08 18.06
C TYR A 82 -9.06 6.09 19.05
N ARG A 83 -8.25 7.09 19.38
CA ARG A 83 -8.64 8.20 20.28
C ARG A 83 -8.76 9.49 19.50
N LEU A 84 -9.79 10.26 19.83
CA LEU A 84 -10.06 11.54 19.18
C LEU A 84 -9.24 12.65 19.84
N VAL A 85 -8.54 13.45 19.03
CA VAL A 85 -7.73 14.58 19.48
C VAL A 85 -8.31 15.88 18.95
N LEU A 86 -8.56 16.84 19.84
CA LEU A 86 -9.04 18.17 19.52
C LEU A 86 -8.16 19.25 20.15
N LEU A 87 -8.17 20.42 19.51
CA LEU A 87 -7.58 21.63 20.08
C LEU A 87 -8.51 22.27 21.10
N LYS A 88 -7.96 22.61 22.25
CA LYS A 88 -8.62 23.34 23.33
C LYS A 88 -8.97 24.75 22.88
N GLY A 89 -10.21 25.16 23.09
CA GLY A 89 -10.74 26.44 22.61
C GLY A 89 -10.93 26.51 21.10
N GLY A 90 -10.81 25.39 20.39
CA GLY A 90 -11.08 25.32 18.96
C GLY A 90 -12.57 25.20 18.66
N PHE A 91 -12.96 25.58 17.44
CA PHE A 91 -14.34 25.49 16.96
C PHE A 91 -14.97 24.10 17.16
N MET A 92 -14.19 23.03 16.93
CA MET A 92 -14.66 21.65 17.10
C MET A 92 -15.03 21.31 18.55
N GLU A 93 -14.32 21.85 19.54
CA GLU A 93 -14.69 21.64 20.96
C GLU A 93 -16.02 22.34 21.26
N PHE A 94 -16.20 23.55 20.76
CA PHE A 94 -17.45 24.30 20.93
C PHE A 94 -18.64 23.57 20.30
N LEU A 95 -18.51 23.01 19.09
CA LEU A 95 -19.58 22.27 18.43
C LEU A 95 -20.01 20.99 19.17
N ILE A 96 -19.06 20.30 19.80
CA ILE A 96 -19.35 19.10 20.59
C ILE A 96 -19.98 19.47 21.94
N LYS A 97 -19.59 20.64 22.49
CA LYS A 97 -20.15 21.16 23.74
C LYS A 97 -21.54 21.75 23.55
N SER A 98 -21.81 22.38 22.40
CA SER A 98 -23.13 22.92 22.01
C SER A 98 -24.07 21.85 21.44
N GLU A 99 -23.64 20.58 21.42
CA GLU A 99 -24.43 19.42 21.00
C GLU A 99 -24.94 19.48 19.54
N GLN A 100 -24.37 20.38 18.73
CA GLN A 100 -24.64 20.46 17.30
C GLN A 100 -24.07 19.26 16.53
N VAL A 101 -23.02 18.65 17.07
CA VAL A 101 -22.45 17.40 16.55
C VAL A 101 -22.69 16.29 17.58
N LEU A 102 -23.54 15.33 17.22
CA LEU A 102 -23.85 14.19 18.08
C LEU A 102 -22.70 13.18 18.06
N LEU A 103 -21.88 13.19 19.11
CA LEU A 103 -20.88 12.16 19.35
C LEU A 103 -21.42 11.10 20.32
N PRO A 104 -21.20 9.80 20.05
CA PRO A 104 -21.54 8.77 21.02
C PRO A 104 -20.78 9.00 22.33
N LYS A 105 -21.47 8.82 23.46
CA LYS A 105 -20.96 9.11 24.82
C LYS A 105 -19.62 8.43 25.10
N ASN A 106 -19.45 7.21 24.57
CA ASN A 106 -18.24 6.40 24.68
C ASN A 106 -17.01 7.06 24.05
N VAL A 107 -17.20 7.74 22.92
CA VAL A 107 -16.14 8.45 22.19
C VAL A 107 -15.85 9.80 22.84
N LYS A 108 -16.88 10.53 23.29
CA LYS A 108 -16.73 11.81 24.00
C LYS A 108 -15.86 11.68 25.26
N LYS A 109 -16.01 10.57 26.01
CA LYS A 109 -15.20 10.30 27.22
C LYS A 109 -13.72 10.04 26.92
N LYS A 110 -13.40 9.49 25.74
CA LYS A 110 -12.04 9.13 25.32
C LYS A 110 -11.34 10.26 24.54
N MET A 111 -11.95 11.44 24.47
CA MET A 111 -11.42 12.60 23.77
C MET A 111 -10.24 13.20 24.53
N VAL A 112 -9.16 13.50 23.81
CA VAL A 112 -7.99 14.20 24.35
C VAL A 112 -7.99 15.62 23.83
N LEU A 113 -7.90 16.58 24.74
CA LEU A 113 -7.91 18.00 24.43
C LEU A 113 -6.49 18.56 24.64
N LEU A 114 -5.88 19.11 23.59
CA LEU A 114 -4.54 19.68 23.63
C LEU A 114 -4.56 21.17 23.32
N SER A 115 -3.65 21.94 23.92
CA SER A 115 -3.55 23.37 23.66
C SER A 115 -2.71 23.69 22.42
N ASP A 116 -1.64 22.95 22.16
CA ASP A 116 -0.76 23.15 20.99
C ASP A 116 -1.13 22.18 19.84
N LYS A 117 -1.09 22.71 18.61
CA LYS A 117 -1.24 21.99 17.35
C LYS A 117 -0.08 21.02 17.11
N ARG A 118 1.14 21.36 17.54
CA ARG A 118 2.34 20.52 17.36
C ARG A 118 2.22 19.22 18.15
N ASP A 119 1.85 19.32 19.42
CA ASP A 119 1.63 18.15 20.28
C ASP A 119 0.53 17.23 19.72
N ALA A 120 -0.54 17.81 19.17
CA ALA A 120 -1.60 17.05 18.51
C ALA A 120 -1.05 16.28 17.28
N MET A 121 -0.19 16.91 16.49
CA MET A 121 0.41 16.26 15.31
C MET A 121 1.36 15.12 15.69
N ASP A 122 2.15 15.30 16.75
CA ASP A 122 3.05 14.25 17.26
C ASP A 122 2.30 13.02 17.76
N LEU A 123 1.08 13.20 18.28
CA LEU A 123 0.19 12.09 18.64
C LEU A 123 -0.38 11.39 17.41
N VAL A 124 -0.80 12.14 16.39
CA VAL A 124 -1.33 11.55 15.13
C VAL A 124 -0.26 10.73 14.43
N LYS A 125 0.99 11.20 14.41
CA LYS A 125 2.15 10.48 13.85
C LYS A 125 2.37 9.12 14.51
N LYS A 126 1.95 8.93 15.77
CA LYS A 126 2.00 7.64 16.47
C LYS A 126 0.93 6.64 16.00
N GLY A 127 -0.01 7.05 15.13
CA GLY A 127 -0.96 6.17 14.42
C GLY A 127 -2.21 5.74 15.20
N LYS A 128 -2.27 5.96 16.52
CA LYS A 128 -3.42 5.60 17.38
C LYS A 128 -4.40 6.76 17.65
N TYR A 129 -4.08 7.95 17.15
CA TYR A 129 -4.83 9.17 17.42
C TYR A 129 -5.36 9.76 16.13
N VAL A 130 -6.60 10.24 16.18
CA VAL A 130 -7.30 10.85 15.05
C VAL A 130 -7.52 12.31 15.39
N PHE A 131 -6.91 13.20 14.61
CA PHE A 131 -7.07 14.63 14.78
C PHE A 131 -8.33 15.12 14.09
N LEU A 132 -9.26 15.69 14.87
CA LEU A 132 -10.51 16.21 14.35
C LEU A 132 -10.37 17.71 14.08
N HIS A 133 -10.42 18.07 12.79
CA HIS A 133 -10.40 19.45 12.35
C HIS A 133 -11.19 19.63 11.04
N THR A 134 -11.47 20.88 10.67
CA THR A 134 -12.09 21.22 9.40
C THR A 134 -11.25 20.74 8.21
N LYS A 135 -11.91 20.23 7.17
CA LYS A 135 -11.29 19.73 5.92
C LYS A 135 -10.24 20.69 5.36
N GLN A 136 -10.55 21.98 5.31
CA GLN A 136 -9.64 23.02 4.78
C GLN A 136 -8.29 23.06 5.52
N THR A 137 -8.32 22.98 6.85
CA THR A 137 -7.11 22.98 7.68
C THR A 137 -6.31 21.70 7.51
N LEU A 138 -7.00 20.55 7.42
CA LEU A 138 -6.33 19.26 7.21
C LEU A 138 -5.67 19.20 5.83
N GLN A 139 -6.33 19.72 4.78
CA GLN A 139 -5.74 19.78 3.44
C GLN A 139 -4.49 20.67 3.40
N ARG A 140 -4.52 21.82 4.10
CA ARG A 140 -3.33 22.66 4.24
C ARG A 140 -2.21 21.94 5.00
N LEU A 141 -2.54 21.27 6.10
CA LEU A 141 -1.58 20.51 6.88
C LEU A 141 -0.90 19.39 6.09
N VAL A 142 -1.69 18.63 5.34
CA VAL A 142 -1.18 17.58 4.46
C VAL A 142 -0.26 18.19 3.39
N LEU A 143 -0.63 19.34 2.81
CA LEU A 143 0.18 20.03 1.81
C LEU A 143 1.49 20.57 2.39
N GLU A 144 1.48 21.09 3.62
CA GLU A 144 2.68 21.53 4.34
C GLU A 144 3.66 20.37 4.58
N ASP A 145 3.16 19.16 4.87
CA ASP A 145 3.99 17.95 5.02
C ASP A 145 4.56 17.41 3.69
N TYR A 146 4.04 17.85 2.53
CA TYR A 146 4.52 17.44 1.21
C TYR A 146 5.70 18.26 0.69
N GLN A 147 5.93 19.47 1.22
CA GLN A 147 7.01 20.37 0.80
C GLN A 147 8.32 20.05 1.49
#